data_AF-A0A9P9TMH8-F1
#
_entry.id   AF-A0A9P9TMH8-F1
#
_cell.length_a   1.000
_cell.length_b   1.000
_cell.length_c   1.000
_cell.angle_alpha   90.00
_cell.angle_beta   90.00
_cell.angle_gamma   90.00
#
_symmetry.space_group_name_H-M   'P 1'
#
loop_
_entity.id
_entity.type
_entity.pdbx_description
1 polymer ?
#
loop_
_entity_poly.entity_id
_entity_poly.type
_entity_poly.pdbx_seq_one_letter_code
_entity_poly.pdbx_strand_id
1 'polypeptide(L)'
;MNPTTPLPPPPPTSPPGAPKTPPRARLAPPDPEALALEAATRIAVGAAVVAAVAIHNAGGDPVGEREEAIMAENQGKSQVDIDRLISTDRGLEMLRLRGIMRR
;
A
#
# COMPACT_ATOMS: atom_id res chain seq x y z
N MET A 1 -56.57 71.46 34.23
CA MET A 1 -56.64 70.45 33.16
C MET A 1 -55.34 70.56 32.37
N ASN A 2 -54.49 69.52 32.38
CA ASN A 2 -53.22 69.52 31.66
C ASN A 2 -53.31 68.47 30.53
N PRO A 3 -52.99 68.81 29.27
CA PRO A 3 -53.15 67.91 28.14
C PRO A 3 -52.02 66.87 28.13
N THR A 4 -52.37 65.60 28.30
CA THR A 4 -51.44 64.47 28.16
C THR A 4 -51.08 64.30 26.68
N THR A 5 -49.85 64.66 26.31
CA THR A 5 -49.29 64.38 24.98
C THR A 5 -48.99 62.87 24.88
N PRO A 6 -49.38 62.17 23.80
CA PRO A 6 -49.08 60.74 23.67
C PRO A 6 -47.57 60.52 23.40
N LEU A 7 -46.98 59.53 24.08
CA LEU A 7 -45.59 59.14 23.87
C LEU A 7 -45.36 58.58 22.45
N PRO A 8 -44.18 58.82 21.84
CA PRO A 8 -43.84 58.23 20.55
C PRO A 8 -43.71 56.70 20.64
N PRO A 9 -43.95 55.97 19.54
CA PRO A 9 -43.86 54.52 19.52
C PRO A 9 -42.41 54.05 19.73
N PRO A 10 -42.20 52.85 20.32
CA PRO A 10 -40.87 52.30 20.51
C PRO A 10 -40.20 51.98 19.16
N PRO A 11 -38.86 52.03 19.08
CA PRO A 11 -38.14 51.70 17.86
C PRO A 11 -38.31 50.22 17.48
N PRO A 12 -38.18 49.86 16.19
CA PRO A 12 -38.28 48.47 15.74
C PRO A 12 -37.13 47.64 16.34
N THR A 13 -37.47 46.50 16.93
CA THR A 13 -36.49 45.52 17.43
C THR A 13 -35.78 44.86 16.24
N SER A 14 -34.45 45.04 16.16
CA SER A 14 -33.63 44.35 15.17
C SER A 14 -33.67 42.82 15.42
N PRO A 15 -33.73 41.98 14.37
CA PRO A 15 -33.66 40.54 14.55
C PRO A 15 -32.31 40.14 15.16
N PRO A 16 -32.23 39.04 15.93
CA PRO A 16 -30.98 38.58 16.52
C PRO A 16 -29.96 38.31 15.41
N GLY A 17 -28.81 38.97 15.46
CA GLY A 17 -27.72 38.74 14.52
C GLY A 17 -27.38 37.26 14.46
N ALA A 18 -27.34 36.69 13.26
CA ALA A 18 -26.99 35.29 13.06
C ALA A 18 -25.61 34.96 13.70
N PRO A 19 -25.41 33.75 14.25
CA PRO A 19 -24.13 33.36 14.81
C PRO A 19 -23.05 33.46 13.73
N LYS A 20 -21.98 34.22 13.98
CA LYS A 20 -20.80 34.22 13.10
C LYS A 20 -20.16 32.85 13.16
N THR A 21 -20.21 32.10 12.06
CA THR A 21 -19.49 30.85 11.89
C THR A 21 -18.00 31.10 12.09
N PRO A 22 -17.30 30.31 12.93
CA PRO A 22 -15.85 30.45 13.07
C PRO A 22 -15.17 30.14 11.73
N PRO A 23 -14.06 30.84 11.39
CA PRO A 23 -13.33 30.55 10.16
C PRO A 23 -12.84 29.10 10.21
N ARG A 24 -13.07 28.35 9.11
CA ARG A 24 -12.54 26.99 8.95
C ARG A 24 -11.03 27.04 9.19
N ALA A 25 -10.54 26.23 10.12
CA ALA A 25 -9.11 26.03 10.32
C ALA A 25 -8.50 25.59 8.98
N ARG A 26 -7.59 26.41 8.42
CA ARG A 26 -6.77 25.97 7.30
C ARG A 26 -5.78 24.96 7.86
N LEU A 27 -5.88 23.71 7.42
CA LEU A 27 -4.89 22.68 7.72
C LEU A 27 -3.51 23.22 7.30
N ALA A 28 -2.53 23.10 8.19
CA ALA A 28 -1.16 23.49 7.88
C ALA A 28 -0.68 22.69 6.65
N PRO A 29 0.11 23.31 5.75
CA PRO A 29 0.69 22.58 4.64
C PRO A 29 1.54 21.41 5.16
N PRO A 30 1.57 20.28 4.42
CA PRO A 30 2.39 19.13 4.81
C PRO A 30 3.86 19.52 4.92
N ASP A 31 4.54 18.91 5.88
CA ASP A 31 5.97 19.12 6.12
C ASP A 31 6.78 18.73 4.85
N PRO A 32 7.55 19.65 4.25
CA PRO A 32 8.34 19.37 3.06
C PRO A 32 9.38 18.26 3.28
N GLU A 33 9.92 18.11 4.50
CA GLU A 33 10.90 17.06 4.80
C GLU A 33 10.25 15.67 4.76
N ALA A 34 9.04 15.54 5.30
CA ALA A 34 8.27 14.30 5.26
C ALA A 34 7.93 13.89 3.81
N LEU A 35 7.56 14.86 2.95
CA LEU A 35 7.30 14.61 1.53
C LEU A 35 8.57 14.18 0.77
N ALA A 36 9.70 14.82 1.05
CA ALA A 36 10.97 14.47 0.43
C ALA A 36 11.44 13.06 0.85
N LEU A 37 11.28 12.71 2.13
CA LEU A 37 11.61 11.40 2.65
C LEU A 37 10.71 10.30 2.04
N GLU A 38 9.41 10.57 1.91
CA GLU A 38 8.48 9.64 1.28
C GLU A 38 8.84 9.39 -0.19
N ALA A 39 9.14 10.47 -0.94
CA ALA A 39 9.57 10.37 -2.33
C ALA A 39 10.89 9.59 -2.47
N ALA A 40 11.88 9.89 -1.62
CA ALA A 40 13.16 9.16 -1.59
C ALA A 40 12.97 7.68 -1.28
N THR A 41 12.08 7.36 -0.34
CA THR A 41 11.76 5.97 0.04
C THR A 41 11.14 5.21 -1.14
N ARG A 42 10.20 5.82 -1.87
CA ARG A 42 9.61 5.19 -3.06
C ARG A 42 10.66 4.89 -4.13
N ILE A 43 11.58 5.81 -4.36
CA ILE A 43 12.68 5.62 -5.33
C ILE A 43 13.60 4.48 -4.86
N ALA A 44 13.97 4.46 -3.58
CA ALA A 44 14.84 3.42 -3.01
C ALA A 44 14.19 2.03 -3.10
N VAL A 45 12.91 1.90 -2.76
CA VAL A 45 12.16 0.64 -2.90
C VAL A 45 12.08 0.22 -4.36
N GLY A 46 11.78 1.14 -5.28
CA GLY A 46 11.76 0.86 -6.71
C GLY A 46 13.10 0.33 -7.22
N ALA A 47 14.20 0.98 -6.85
CA ALA A 47 15.56 0.55 -7.20
C ALA A 47 15.89 -0.84 -6.63
N ALA A 48 15.50 -1.12 -5.38
CA ALA A 48 15.71 -2.42 -4.75
C ALA A 48 14.95 -3.55 -5.46
N VAL A 49 13.70 -3.30 -5.89
CA VAL A 49 12.92 -4.28 -6.65
C VAL A 49 13.56 -4.55 -8.01
N VAL A 50 13.98 -3.51 -8.73
CA VAL A 50 14.66 -3.66 -10.03
C VAL A 50 15.95 -4.46 -9.87
N ALA A 51 16.75 -4.16 -8.84
CA ALA A 51 17.97 -4.90 -8.55
C ALA A 51 17.68 -6.37 -8.20
N ALA A 52 16.65 -6.64 -7.38
CA ALA A 52 16.25 -8.01 -7.05
C ALA A 52 15.81 -8.81 -8.27
N VAL A 53 15.03 -8.20 -9.17
CA VAL A 53 14.62 -8.81 -10.44
C VAL A 53 15.83 -9.05 -11.35
N ALA A 54 16.75 -8.09 -11.45
CA ALA A 54 17.96 -8.25 -12.26
C ALA A 54 18.86 -9.36 -11.72
N ILE A 55 19.03 -9.47 -10.41
CA ILE A 55 19.80 -10.53 -9.75
C ILE A 55 19.13 -11.89 -9.97
N HIS A 56 17.80 -11.97 -9.84
CA HIS A 56 17.04 -13.18 -10.13
C HIS A 56 17.23 -13.61 -11.58
N ASN A 57 17.10 -12.69 -12.53
CA ASN A 57 17.27 -12.97 -13.96
C ASN A 57 18.73 -13.30 -14.34
N ALA A 58 19.73 -12.74 -13.63
CA ALA A 58 21.14 -13.02 -13.87
C ALA A 58 21.58 -14.39 -13.34
N GLY A 59 20.89 -14.91 -12.32
CA GLY A 59 21.18 -16.21 -11.70
C GLY A 59 20.51 -17.41 -12.37
N GLY A 60 19.76 -17.20 -13.46
CA GLY A 60 18.87 -18.21 -14.01
C GLY A 60 17.62 -18.39 -13.14
N ASP A 61 16.58 -19.03 -13.68
CA ASP A 61 15.44 -19.48 -12.87
C ASP A 61 15.78 -20.85 -12.28
N PRO A 62 16.24 -20.95 -11.02
CA PRO A 62 16.65 -22.22 -10.42
C PRO A 62 15.49 -23.21 -10.33
N VAL A 63 14.24 -22.72 -10.33
CA VAL A 63 13.05 -23.58 -10.36
C VAL A 63 12.88 -24.17 -11.75
N GLY A 64 12.95 -23.35 -12.79
CA GLY A 64 12.91 -23.80 -14.18
C GLY A 64 14.04 -24.79 -14.52
N GLU A 65 15.28 -24.50 -14.11
CA GLU A 65 16.44 -25.38 -14.33
C GLU A 65 16.26 -26.74 -13.64
N ARG A 66 15.69 -26.74 -12.42
CA ARG A 66 15.42 -27.97 -11.67
C ARG A 66 14.29 -28.79 -12.29
N GLU A 67 13.25 -28.13 -12.80
CA GLU A 67 12.16 -28.79 -13.51
C GLU A 67 12.64 -29.41 -14.82
N GLU A 68 13.49 -28.70 -15.56
CA GLU A 68 14.09 -29.20 -16.79
C GLU A 68 15.00 -30.41 -16.51
N ALA A 69 15.77 -30.38 -15.42
CA ALA A 69 16.53 -31.54 -14.95
C ALA A 69 15.63 -32.74 -14.59
N ILE A 70 14.52 -32.53 -13.87
CA ILE A 70 13.55 -33.60 -13.54
C ILE A 70 12.95 -34.18 -14.83
N MET A 71 12.59 -33.34 -15.80
CA MET A 71 12.08 -33.80 -17.09
C MET A 71 13.12 -34.62 -17.85
N ALA A 72 14.38 -34.17 -17.88
CA ALA A 72 15.48 -34.85 -18.55
C ALA A 72 15.83 -36.20 -17.91
N GLU A 73 15.86 -36.28 -16.58
CA GLU A 73 16.15 -37.52 -15.84
C GLU A 73 15.03 -38.57 -15.94
N ASN A 74 13.81 -38.15 -16.30
CA ASN A 74 12.62 -38.99 -16.33
C ASN A 74 12.06 -39.18 -17.76
N GLN A 75 12.89 -38.99 -18.78
CA GLN A 75 12.52 -39.26 -20.17
C GLN A 75 11.99 -40.70 -20.32
N GLY A 76 10.71 -40.83 -20.71
CA GLY A 76 10.00 -42.11 -20.83
C GLY A 76 8.96 -42.40 -19.74
N LYS A 77 8.87 -41.56 -18.69
CA LYS A 77 7.73 -41.60 -17.74
C LYS A 77 6.52 -40.85 -18.27
N SER A 78 5.36 -41.14 -17.69
CA SER A 78 4.13 -40.41 -18.02
C SER A 78 4.22 -38.96 -17.53
N GLN A 79 3.57 -38.03 -18.24
CA GLN A 79 3.53 -36.62 -17.83
C GLN A 79 2.97 -36.45 -16.42
N VAL A 80 1.97 -37.25 -16.04
CA VAL A 80 1.37 -37.22 -14.71
C VAL A 80 2.37 -37.56 -13.61
N ASP A 81 3.28 -38.50 -13.87
CA ASP A 81 4.32 -38.86 -12.91
C ASP A 81 5.40 -37.78 -12.81
N ILE A 82 5.75 -37.15 -13.93
CA ILE A 82 6.68 -36.02 -13.97
C ILE A 82 6.11 -34.82 -13.20
N ASP A 83 4.84 -34.47 -13.42
CA ASP A 83 4.17 -33.36 -12.74
C ASP A 83 4.09 -33.60 -11.22
N ARG A 84 3.87 -34.85 -10.80
CA ARG A 84 3.91 -35.23 -9.37
C ARG A 84 5.29 -35.06 -8.76
N LEU A 85 6.35 -35.42 -9.49
CA LEU A 85 7.73 -35.24 -9.04
C LEU A 85 8.07 -33.76 -8.89
N ILE A 86 7.73 -32.94 -9.88
CA ILE A 86 7.92 -31.47 -9.84
C ILE A 86 7.17 -30.87 -8.64
N SER A 87 5.91 -31.24 -8.44
CA SER A 87 5.10 -30.75 -7.32
C SER A 87 5.68 -31.14 -5.96
N THR A 88 6.18 -32.37 -5.84
CA THR A 88 6.83 -32.86 -4.61
C THR A 88 8.14 -32.10 -4.35
N ASP A 89 8.96 -31.91 -5.38
CA ASP A 89 10.24 -31.19 -5.28
C ASP A 89 10.02 -29.73 -4.83
N ARG A 90 9.04 -29.03 -5.45
CA ARG A 90 8.62 -27.68 -5.02
C ARG A 90 8.17 -27.65 -3.55
N GLY A 91 7.40 -28.65 -3.12
CA GLY A 91 6.95 -28.77 -1.74
C GLY A 91 8.12 -28.91 -0.75
N LEU A 92 9.10 -29.75 -1.08
CA LEU A 92 10.30 -29.95 -0.27
C LEU A 92 11.18 -28.70 -0.22
N GLU A 93 11.31 -27.99 -1.34
CA GLU A 93 12.07 -26.74 -1.42
C GLU A 93 11.44 -25.65 -0.54
N MET A 94 10.11 -25.52 -0.57
CA MET A 94 9.38 -24.59 0.30
C MET A 94 9.56 -24.93 1.79
N LEU A 95 9.61 -26.21 2.15
CA LEU A 95 9.88 -26.63 3.52
C LEU A 95 11.32 -26.30 3.96
N ARG A 96 12.29 -26.41 3.05
CA ARG A 96 13.69 -25.99 3.30
C ARG A 96 13.81 -24.49 3.48
N LEU A 97 13.19 -23.69 2.61
CA LEU A 97 13.19 -22.22 2.68
C LEU A 97 12.56 -21.72 3.99
N ARG A 98 11.55 -22.44 4.50
CA ARG A 98 10.95 -22.17 5.81
C ARG A 98 11.76 -22.69 7.00
N GLY A 99 12.90 -23.34 6.77
CA GLY A 99 13.75 -23.92 7.81
C GLY A 99 13.15 -25.14 8.52
N ILE A 100 12.05 -25.70 8.00
CA ILE A 100 11.34 -26.84 8.58
C ILE A 100 12.13 -28.13 8.32
N MET A 101 12.81 -28.20 7.18
CA MET A 101 13.57 -29.37 6.75
C MET A 101 15.03 -28.95 6.49
N ARG A 102 16.00 -29.67 7.06
CA ARG A 102 17.43 -29.49 6.78
C ARG A 102 17.93 -30.59 5.82
N ARG A 103 19.02 -30.28 5.11
CA ARG A 103 19.66 -31.16 4.12
C ARG A 103 20.00 -32.53 4.70
#